data_AF-A0A963TAG5-F1
#
_entry.id   AF-A0A963TAG5-F1
#
_cell.length_a   1.000
_cell.length_b   1.000
_cell.length_c   1.000
_cell.angle_alpha   90.00
_cell.angle_beta   90.00
_cell.angle_gamma   90.00
#
_symmetry.space_group_name_H-M   'P 1'
#
loop_
_entity.id
_entity.type
_entity.pdbx_description
1 polymer ?
#
loop_
_entity_poly.entity_id
_entity_poly.type
_entity_poly.pdbx_seq_one_letter_code
_entity_poly.pdbx_strand_id
1 'polypeptide(L)'
;MTGQLPIAALPPVAARRARIGLKRGRRGARRAWRKVGTAATGPLRAVKGSPGLHGLLLALFALACTGLLAAADRGMRAEIAQRAADDLQASLSQVVPDALHDNDLSTARATLRDPAEGPVEVYRAHKGGAVVGVAFQMIAKGYGGDIRLLLGVDADGRLLGVRVLSHAETPGLGDKIETAKSGWALGFDGLSLGNPPVDRWKVKKDGGRFDQFSGATITPRAVVAAVRRGLEFFARQKAVILAPVTGKGPS
;
A
#
# COMPACT_ATOMS: atom_id res chain seq x y z
N MET A 1 12.80 34.53 61.49
CA MET A 1 12.55 33.09 61.70
C MET A 1 12.79 32.40 60.36
N THR A 2 13.98 32.38 59.77
CA THR A 2 15.27 31.75 60.18
C THR A 2 15.11 30.28 60.55
N GLY A 3 15.65 29.38 59.73
CA GLY A 3 15.66 27.94 60.03
C GLY A 3 16.15 27.04 58.89
N GLN A 4 17.26 27.39 58.24
CA GLN A 4 17.99 26.52 57.32
C GLN A 4 18.93 25.65 58.17
N LEU A 5 18.70 24.32 58.20
CA LEU A 5 19.56 23.38 58.93
C LEU A 5 20.65 22.83 58.00
N PRO A 6 21.95 22.93 58.37
CA PRO A 6 23.05 22.35 57.61
C PRO A 6 23.29 20.88 57.99
N ILE A 7 23.40 19.99 57.00
CA ILE A 7 23.84 18.61 57.23
C ILE A 7 25.37 18.57 57.20
N ALA A 8 25.94 18.11 58.32
CA ALA A 8 27.35 18.08 58.64
C ALA A 8 28.17 17.08 57.79
N ALA A 9 29.39 17.49 57.45
CA ALA A 9 30.43 16.66 56.86
C ALA A 9 30.98 15.65 57.90
N LEU A 10 31.11 14.38 57.48
CA LEU A 10 31.75 13.32 58.26
C LEU A 10 33.29 13.37 58.13
N PRO A 11 34.05 13.10 59.20
CA PRO A 11 35.52 13.11 59.18
C PRO A 11 36.13 11.89 58.47
N PRO A 12 37.39 12.00 57.99
CA PRO A 12 38.04 10.93 57.22
C PRO A 12 38.50 9.78 58.12
N VAL A 13 38.17 8.55 57.72
CA VAL A 13 38.67 7.34 58.37
C VAL A 13 40.05 6.99 57.79
N ALA A 14 41.09 7.17 58.60
CA ALA A 14 42.43 6.71 58.29
C ALA A 14 42.70 5.30 58.84
N ALA A 15 43.40 4.52 58.01
CA ALA A 15 44.30 3.41 58.32
C ALA A 15 43.73 2.05 58.79
N ARG A 16 43.99 1.00 57.97
CA ARG A 16 45.06 0.03 58.24
C ARG A 16 45.26 -0.91 57.05
N ARG A 17 46.47 -0.91 56.48
CA ARG A 17 46.92 -1.93 55.52
C ARG A 17 47.21 -3.23 56.26
N ALA A 18 46.33 -4.21 56.15
CA ALA A 18 46.66 -5.61 56.46
C ALA A 18 47.39 -6.22 55.25
N ARG A 19 48.72 -6.36 55.36
CA ARG A 19 49.56 -7.02 54.36
C ARG A 19 49.53 -8.53 54.64
N ILE A 20 48.49 -9.23 54.19
CA ILE A 20 48.42 -10.70 54.27
C ILE A 20 49.12 -11.30 53.05
N GLY A 21 50.21 -12.02 53.31
CA GLY A 21 51.02 -12.67 52.29
C GLY A 21 50.30 -13.82 51.61
N LEU A 22 49.91 -13.63 50.34
CA LEU A 22 49.44 -14.70 49.47
C LEU A 22 50.50 -14.99 48.39
N LYS A 23 51.65 -15.54 48.79
CA LYS A 23 52.72 -15.91 47.86
C LYS A 23 53.15 -17.36 48.03
N ARG A 24 52.21 -18.32 47.87
CA ARG A 24 52.50 -19.74 47.58
C ARG A 24 51.19 -20.44 47.19
N GLY A 25 51.07 -20.87 45.93
CA GLY A 25 49.90 -21.61 45.45
C GLY A 25 49.59 -21.48 43.94
N ARG A 26 50.07 -20.44 43.25
CA ARG A 26 49.75 -20.22 41.82
C ARG A 26 50.51 -21.09 40.81
N ARG A 27 51.36 -22.03 41.24
CA ARG A 27 52.10 -22.94 40.32
C ARG A 27 51.43 -24.30 40.11
N GLY A 28 50.59 -24.77 41.04
CA GLY A 28 49.88 -26.05 40.93
C GLY A 28 48.61 -25.97 40.08
N ALA A 29 47.79 -24.93 40.29
CA ALA A 29 46.51 -24.76 39.60
C ALA A 29 46.65 -24.56 38.08
N ARG A 30 47.77 -23.96 37.61
CA ARG A 30 48.02 -23.80 36.17
C ARG A 30 48.37 -25.11 35.45
N ARG A 31 48.82 -26.15 36.17
CA ARG A 31 49.09 -27.47 35.57
C ARG A 31 47.84 -28.34 35.48
N ALA A 32 46.90 -28.20 36.42
CA ALA A 32 45.63 -28.95 36.40
C ALA A 32 44.70 -28.51 35.27
N TRP A 33 44.61 -27.20 34.98
CA TRP A 33 43.79 -26.68 33.88
C TRP A 33 44.33 -27.01 32.49
N ARG A 34 45.60 -27.42 32.38
CA ARG A 34 46.21 -27.80 31.10
C ARG A 34 45.89 -29.25 30.68
N LYS A 35 45.28 -30.05 31.56
CA LYS A 35 44.87 -31.45 31.27
C LYS A 35 43.38 -31.64 30.96
N VAL A 36 42.54 -30.61 31.15
CA VAL A 36 41.10 -30.68 30.84
C VAL A 36 40.78 -30.13 29.43
N GLY A 37 41.78 -29.62 28.71
CA GLY A 37 41.64 -29.10 27.34
C GLY A 37 42.04 -30.07 26.23
N THR A 38 42.18 -31.37 26.51
CA THR A 38 42.55 -32.39 25.51
C THR A 38 41.46 -33.43 25.37
N ALA A 39 40.41 -33.11 24.60
CA ALA A 39 39.61 -34.09 23.86
C ALA A 39 38.65 -33.36 22.89
N ALA A 40 39.21 -32.83 21.80
CA ALA A 40 38.50 -32.66 20.54
C ALA A 40 39.54 -32.75 19.41
N THR A 41 40.23 -33.88 19.34
CA THR A 41 41.08 -34.25 18.21
C THR A 41 40.18 -34.85 17.15
N GLY A 42 39.75 -34.01 16.21
CA GLY A 42 39.04 -34.42 15.01
C GLY A 42 39.25 -33.38 13.90
N PRO A 43 39.04 -33.75 12.62
CA PRO A 43 39.27 -32.90 11.44
C PRO A 43 38.47 -31.57 11.41
N LEU A 44 37.60 -31.36 12.39
CA LEU A 44 36.69 -30.21 12.50
C LEU A 44 37.37 -28.88 12.92
N ARG A 45 38.65 -28.88 13.32
CA ARG A 45 39.38 -27.63 13.62
C ARG A 45 39.88 -26.88 12.38
N ALA A 46 40.20 -27.59 11.28
CA ALA A 46 40.62 -26.97 10.02
C ALA A 46 39.45 -26.30 9.26
N VAL A 47 38.23 -26.74 9.55
CA VAL A 47 36.98 -26.25 8.95
C VAL A 47 36.52 -24.93 9.60
N LYS A 48 36.97 -24.61 10.83
CA LYS A 48 36.43 -23.50 11.64
C LYS A 48 37.03 -22.11 11.33
N GLY A 49 37.95 -21.99 10.37
CA GLY A 49 38.63 -20.73 10.05
C GLY A 49 38.81 -20.42 8.56
N SER A 50 38.20 -21.20 7.66
CA SER A 50 38.31 -20.96 6.23
C SER A 50 37.25 -19.96 5.78
N PRO A 51 37.62 -18.77 5.26
CA PRO A 51 36.65 -17.79 4.75
C PRO A 51 35.77 -18.38 3.64
N GLY A 52 36.27 -19.35 2.87
CA GLY A 52 35.51 -20.04 1.82
C GLY A 52 34.37 -20.91 2.35
N LEU A 53 34.53 -21.55 3.51
CA LEU A 53 33.46 -22.36 4.11
C LEU A 53 32.30 -21.49 4.60
N HIS A 54 32.62 -20.37 5.25
CA HIS A 54 31.60 -19.41 5.69
C HIS A 54 30.85 -18.81 4.50
N GLY A 55 31.57 -18.51 3.40
CA GLY A 55 30.96 -18.09 2.15
C GLY A 55 30.01 -19.14 1.56
N LEU A 56 30.43 -20.42 1.54
CA LEU A 56 29.59 -21.52 1.06
C LEU A 56 28.34 -21.73 1.93
N LEU A 57 28.49 -21.69 3.27
CA LEU A 57 27.37 -21.83 4.20
C LEU A 57 26.35 -20.71 4.00
N LEU A 58 26.82 -19.47 3.85
CA LEU A 58 25.96 -18.31 3.57
C LEU A 58 25.27 -18.44 2.21
N ALA A 59 25.98 -18.90 1.18
CA ALA A 59 25.38 -19.14 -0.14
C ALA A 59 24.27 -20.20 -0.08
N LEU A 60 24.51 -21.31 0.61
CA LEU A 60 23.52 -22.38 0.79
C LEU A 60 22.31 -21.89 1.58
N PHE A 61 22.53 -21.12 2.65
CA PHE A 61 21.46 -20.54 3.44
C PHE A 61 20.64 -19.55 2.61
N ALA A 62 21.29 -18.65 1.87
CA ALA A 62 20.62 -17.69 0.99
C ALA A 62 19.81 -18.39 -0.10
N LEU A 63 20.34 -19.47 -0.69
CA LEU A 63 19.63 -20.30 -1.66
C LEU A 63 18.40 -20.97 -1.04
N ALA A 64 18.52 -21.51 0.18
CA ALA A 64 17.41 -22.12 0.90
C ALA A 64 16.30 -21.09 1.20
N CYS A 65 16.66 -19.91 1.71
CA CYS A 65 15.70 -18.83 1.98
C CYS A 65 15.01 -18.34 0.69
N THR A 66 15.78 -18.16 -0.40
CA THR A 66 15.22 -17.74 -1.70
C THR A 66 14.28 -18.81 -2.26
N GLY A 67 14.65 -20.08 -2.16
CA GLY A 67 13.81 -21.21 -2.58
C GLY A 67 12.51 -21.29 -1.80
N LEU A 68 12.56 -21.13 -0.47
CA LEU A 68 11.37 -21.11 0.37
C LEU A 68 10.46 -19.92 0.06
N LEU A 69 11.03 -18.73 -0.11
CA LEU A 69 10.28 -17.53 -0.47
C LEU A 69 9.61 -17.69 -1.84
N ALA A 70 10.32 -18.23 -2.84
CA ALA A 70 9.78 -18.49 -4.17
C ALA A 70 8.66 -19.54 -4.16
N ALA A 71 8.77 -20.58 -3.34
CA ALA A 71 7.71 -21.58 -3.18
C ALA A 71 6.45 -20.97 -2.53
N ALA A 72 6.63 -20.19 -1.46
CA ALA A 72 5.52 -19.49 -0.80
C ALA A 72 4.82 -18.51 -1.74
N ASP A 73 5.60 -17.70 -2.46
CA ASP A 73 5.11 -16.74 -3.45
C ASP A 73 4.31 -17.44 -4.56
N ARG A 74 4.83 -18.54 -5.14
CA ARG A 74 4.08 -19.32 -6.14
C ARG A 74 2.78 -19.91 -5.62
N GLY A 75 2.78 -20.41 -4.37
CA GLY A 75 1.58 -20.96 -3.74
C GLY A 75 0.51 -19.89 -3.49
N MET A 76 0.91 -18.66 -3.17
CA MET A 76 0.00 -17.58 -2.77
C MET A 76 -0.50 -16.73 -3.96
N ARG A 77 0.24 -16.67 -5.07
CA ARG A 77 -0.11 -15.85 -6.24
C ARG A 77 -1.53 -16.07 -6.76
N ALA A 78 -1.99 -17.32 -6.79
CA ALA A 78 -3.32 -17.64 -7.30
C ALA A 78 -4.44 -17.10 -6.40
N GLU A 79 -4.32 -17.27 -5.09
CA GLU A 79 -5.28 -16.72 -4.12
C GLU A 79 -5.30 -15.19 -4.16
N ILE A 80 -4.13 -14.54 -4.20
CA ILE A 80 -4.04 -13.07 -4.32
C ILE A 80 -4.74 -12.58 -5.60
N ALA A 81 -4.53 -13.27 -6.72
CA ALA A 81 -5.15 -12.91 -7.99
C ALA A 81 -6.67 -13.07 -7.95
N GLN A 82 -7.18 -14.13 -7.30
CA GLN A 82 -8.62 -14.33 -7.12
C GLN A 82 -9.23 -13.25 -6.23
N ARG A 83 -8.62 -12.95 -5.08
CA ARG A 83 -9.09 -11.87 -4.19
C ARG A 83 -9.12 -10.52 -4.90
N ALA A 84 -8.08 -10.21 -5.68
CA ALA A 84 -8.04 -8.98 -6.47
C ALA A 84 -9.15 -8.93 -7.54
N ALA A 85 -9.51 -10.07 -8.15
CA ALA A 85 -10.61 -10.14 -9.10
C ALA A 85 -11.97 -9.97 -8.41
N ASP A 86 -12.18 -10.59 -7.25
CA ASP A 86 -13.39 -10.43 -6.44
C ASP A 86 -13.56 -8.98 -5.97
N ASP A 87 -12.48 -8.36 -5.48
CA ASP A 87 -12.48 -6.95 -5.05
C ASP A 87 -12.77 -6.01 -6.22
N LEU A 88 -12.23 -6.30 -7.41
CA LEU A 88 -12.54 -5.54 -8.62
C LEU A 88 -14.02 -5.68 -8.99
N GLN A 89 -14.56 -6.90 -8.99
CA GLN A 89 -15.97 -7.15 -9.30
C GLN A 89 -16.90 -6.44 -8.31
N ALA A 90 -16.60 -6.53 -7.01
CA ALA A 90 -17.34 -5.84 -5.97
C ALA A 90 -17.24 -4.31 -6.09
N SER A 91 -16.12 -3.80 -6.60
CA SER A 91 -15.95 -2.36 -6.87
C SER A 91 -16.73 -1.93 -8.11
N LEU A 92 -16.77 -2.76 -9.17
CA LEU A 92 -17.50 -2.50 -10.40
C LEU A 92 -19.01 -2.37 -10.15
N SER A 93 -19.61 -3.31 -9.41
CA SER A 93 -21.05 -3.25 -9.07
C SER A 93 -21.43 -2.05 -8.20
N GLN A 94 -20.48 -1.50 -7.45
CA GLN A 94 -20.69 -0.29 -6.65
C GLN A 94 -20.66 1.01 -7.45
N VAL A 95 -19.99 1.04 -8.60
CA VAL A 95 -19.92 2.22 -9.47
C VAL A 95 -20.86 2.14 -10.66
N VAL A 96 -21.19 0.95 -11.12
CA VAL A 96 -22.19 0.69 -12.15
C VAL A 96 -23.18 -0.33 -11.57
N PRO A 97 -24.36 0.11 -11.10
CA PRO A 97 -25.33 -0.80 -10.49
C PRO A 97 -25.78 -1.92 -11.42
N ASP A 98 -25.87 -3.14 -10.90
CA ASP A 98 -26.24 -4.35 -11.64
C ASP A 98 -27.59 -4.24 -12.37
N ALA A 99 -28.51 -3.41 -11.88
CA ALA A 99 -29.81 -3.18 -12.53
C ALA A 99 -29.70 -2.46 -13.90
N LEU A 100 -28.57 -1.80 -14.17
CA LEU A 100 -28.34 -1.02 -15.39
C LEU A 100 -27.78 -1.84 -16.54
N HIS A 101 -27.27 -3.05 -16.30
CA HIS A 101 -26.66 -3.89 -17.34
C HIS A 101 -27.07 -5.35 -17.23
N ASP A 102 -26.84 -6.11 -18.30
CA ASP A 102 -27.11 -7.56 -18.38
C ASP A 102 -25.87 -8.39 -18.71
N ASN A 103 -24.70 -7.74 -18.86
CA ASN A 103 -23.42 -8.39 -19.09
C ASN A 103 -22.53 -8.45 -17.84
N ASP A 104 -21.53 -9.32 -17.89
CA ASP A 104 -20.42 -9.32 -16.95
C ASP A 104 -19.43 -8.18 -17.30
N LEU A 105 -19.29 -7.21 -16.39
CA LEU A 105 -18.41 -6.05 -16.57
C LEU A 105 -16.93 -6.46 -16.59
N SER A 106 -16.52 -7.45 -15.80
CA SER A 106 -15.11 -7.83 -15.66
C SER A 106 -14.52 -8.37 -16.98
N THR A 107 -15.36 -9.02 -17.79
CA THR A 107 -14.99 -9.60 -19.08
C THR A 107 -15.11 -8.60 -20.22
N ALA A 108 -16.00 -7.62 -20.11
CA ALA A 108 -16.20 -6.55 -21.09
C ALA A 108 -15.13 -5.43 -21.03
N ARG A 109 -13.88 -5.83 -20.83
CA ARG A 109 -12.72 -4.95 -20.68
C ARG A 109 -12.13 -4.51 -22.02
N ALA A 110 -11.65 -3.28 -22.08
CA ALA A 110 -10.86 -2.76 -23.19
C ALA A 110 -9.83 -1.75 -22.68
N THR A 111 -8.73 -1.55 -23.42
CA THR A 111 -7.76 -0.49 -23.12
C THR A 111 -7.88 0.60 -24.18
N LEU A 112 -8.21 1.82 -23.73
CA LEU A 112 -8.26 3.00 -24.60
C LEU A 112 -6.99 3.83 -24.40
N ARG A 113 -6.42 4.34 -25.48
CA ARG A 113 -5.30 5.29 -25.39
C ARG A 113 -5.85 6.71 -25.47
N ASP A 114 -5.73 7.45 -24.38
CA ASP A 114 -6.08 8.85 -24.31
C ASP A 114 -4.83 9.73 -24.36
N PRO A 115 -4.86 10.86 -25.08
CA PRO A 115 -3.70 11.77 -25.15
C PRO A 115 -3.31 12.39 -23.80
N ALA A 116 -4.24 12.57 -22.87
CA ALA A 116 -3.97 13.21 -21.57
C ALA A 116 -3.71 12.18 -20.46
N GLU A 117 -4.39 11.03 -20.51
CA GLU A 117 -4.31 10.00 -19.46
C GLU A 117 -3.37 8.83 -19.81
N GLY A 118 -3.01 8.66 -21.09
CA GLY A 118 -2.30 7.49 -21.58
C GLY A 118 -3.22 6.27 -21.71
N PRO A 119 -2.74 5.04 -21.48
CA PRO A 119 -3.58 3.85 -21.53
C PRO A 119 -4.52 3.79 -20.31
N VAL A 120 -5.82 3.75 -20.58
CA VAL A 120 -6.88 3.65 -19.57
C VAL A 120 -7.66 2.35 -19.80
N GLU A 121 -7.76 1.52 -18.77
CA GLU A 121 -8.63 0.34 -18.77
C GLU A 121 -10.07 0.75 -18.51
N VAL A 122 -10.96 0.30 -19.39
CA VAL A 122 -12.40 0.57 -19.35
C VAL A 122 -13.17 -0.75 -19.36
N TYR A 123 -14.31 -0.78 -18.66
CA TYR A 123 -15.23 -1.90 -18.53
C TYR A 123 -16.60 -1.42 -18.99
N ARG A 124 -17.11 -1.96 -20.10
CA ARG A 124 -18.37 -1.47 -20.69
C ARG A 124 -19.57 -2.21 -20.12
N ALA A 125 -20.58 -1.44 -19.75
CA ALA A 125 -21.87 -1.92 -19.27
C ALA A 125 -22.86 -1.94 -20.43
N HIS A 126 -23.41 -3.10 -20.73
CA HIS A 126 -24.34 -3.33 -21.82
C HIS A 126 -25.72 -3.70 -21.29
N LYS A 127 -26.77 -3.24 -21.98
CA LYS A 127 -28.13 -3.69 -21.74
C LYS A 127 -28.88 -3.79 -23.06
N GLY A 128 -29.44 -4.95 -23.37
CA GLY A 128 -30.18 -5.17 -24.61
C GLY A 128 -29.35 -4.88 -25.87
N GLY A 129 -28.03 -5.13 -25.82
CA GLY A 129 -27.11 -4.90 -26.95
C GLY A 129 -26.59 -3.46 -27.10
N ALA A 130 -27.01 -2.52 -26.26
CA ALA A 130 -26.51 -1.15 -26.25
C ALA A 130 -25.57 -0.91 -25.07
N VAL A 131 -24.55 -0.06 -25.24
CA VAL A 131 -23.68 0.39 -24.14
C VAL A 131 -24.43 1.45 -23.33
N VAL A 132 -24.78 1.14 -22.08
CA VAL A 132 -25.53 2.03 -21.18
C VAL A 132 -24.62 2.80 -20.21
N GLY A 133 -23.36 2.38 -20.08
CA GLY A 133 -22.40 3.01 -19.20
C GLY A 133 -21.02 2.37 -19.30
N VAL A 134 -20.09 2.91 -18.55
CA VAL A 134 -18.70 2.45 -18.51
C VAL A 134 -18.13 2.66 -17.12
N ALA A 135 -17.31 1.72 -16.67
CA ALA A 135 -16.43 1.92 -15.53
C ALA A 135 -14.97 2.04 -16.01
N PHE A 136 -14.17 2.90 -15.43
CA PHE A 136 -12.75 3.03 -15.79
C PHE A 136 -11.91 3.53 -14.63
N GLN A 137 -10.62 3.21 -14.68
CA GLN A 137 -9.68 3.57 -13.62
C GLN A 137 -9.00 4.91 -13.89
N MET A 138 -8.91 5.74 -12.86
CA MET A 138 -8.17 7.00 -12.86
C MET A 138 -7.12 6.98 -11.76
N ILE A 139 -5.93 7.52 -12.05
CA ILE A 139 -4.85 7.65 -11.05
C ILE A 139 -4.75 9.11 -10.64
N ALA A 140 -4.82 9.34 -9.33
CA ALA A 140 -4.51 10.63 -8.72
C ALA A 140 -3.19 10.55 -7.94
N LYS A 141 -2.48 11.68 -7.81
CA LYS A 141 -1.31 11.79 -6.93
C LYS A 141 -1.75 12.41 -5.61
N GLY A 142 -1.89 11.56 -4.59
CA GLY A 142 -2.24 11.93 -3.22
C GLY A 142 -1.03 12.40 -2.41
N TYR A 143 -1.19 12.48 -1.10
CA TYR A 143 -0.10 12.83 -0.18
C TYR A 143 0.85 11.64 0.04
N GLY A 144 0.30 10.44 0.23
CA GLY A 144 1.05 9.20 0.48
C GLY A 144 1.49 8.47 -0.79
N GLY A 145 1.08 8.93 -1.97
CA GLY A 145 1.39 8.33 -3.26
C GLY A 145 0.19 8.23 -4.17
N ASP A 146 0.16 7.20 -5.02
CA ASP A 146 -0.88 7.03 -6.01
C ASP A 146 -2.21 6.58 -5.36
N ILE A 147 -3.29 7.25 -5.75
CA ILE A 147 -4.66 6.89 -5.40
C ILE A 147 -5.30 6.35 -6.68
N ARG A 148 -5.68 5.07 -6.67
CA ARG A 148 -6.41 4.44 -7.77
C ARG A 148 -7.90 4.57 -7.52
N LEU A 149 -8.58 5.24 -8.43
CA LEU A 149 -10.02 5.46 -8.41
C LEU A 149 -10.68 4.62 -9.49
N LEU A 150 -11.86 4.09 -9.22
CA LEU A 150 -12.76 3.51 -10.19
C LEU A 150 -13.96 4.44 -10.32
N LEU A 151 -14.25 4.89 -11.53
CA LEU A 151 -15.36 5.78 -11.83
C LEU A 151 -16.36 5.02 -12.71
N GLY A 152 -17.63 5.08 -12.37
CA GLY A 152 -18.73 4.64 -13.22
C GLY A 152 -19.43 5.85 -13.84
N VAL A 153 -19.64 5.85 -15.15
CA VAL A 153 -20.28 6.93 -15.90
C VAL A 153 -21.34 6.34 -16.82
N ASP A 154 -22.54 6.93 -16.84
CA ASP A 154 -23.61 6.53 -17.76
C ASP A 154 -23.37 7.02 -19.21
N ALA A 155 -24.20 6.56 -20.15
CA ALA A 155 -24.11 6.99 -21.55
C ALA A 155 -24.31 8.51 -21.75
N ASP A 156 -24.96 9.20 -20.81
CA ASP A 156 -25.18 10.65 -20.85
C ASP A 156 -23.98 11.44 -20.32
N GLY A 157 -23.05 10.81 -19.61
CA GLY A 157 -21.88 11.44 -19.01
C GLY A 157 -22.07 11.87 -17.56
N ARG A 158 -23.04 11.28 -16.85
CA ARG A 158 -23.23 11.46 -15.41
C ARG A 158 -22.49 10.37 -14.64
N LEU A 159 -21.90 10.76 -13.51
CA LEU A 159 -21.28 9.83 -12.58
C LEU A 159 -22.35 8.97 -11.93
N LEU A 160 -22.25 7.66 -12.13
CA LEU A 160 -23.00 6.64 -11.43
C LEU A 160 -22.38 6.35 -10.05
N GLY A 161 -21.05 6.45 -9.94
CA GLY A 161 -20.35 6.31 -8.68
C GLY A 161 -18.83 6.48 -8.79
N VAL A 162 -18.20 6.73 -7.64
CA VAL A 162 -16.73 6.78 -7.49
C VAL A 162 -16.31 5.88 -6.34
N ARG A 163 -15.34 4.99 -6.57
CA ARG A 163 -14.74 4.14 -5.53
C ARG A 163 -13.23 4.26 -5.54
N VAL A 164 -12.62 4.12 -4.36
CA VAL A 164 -11.17 4.10 -4.20
C VAL A 164 -10.74 2.63 -4.14
N LEU A 165 -9.94 2.20 -5.10
CA LEU A 165 -9.43 0.82 -5.17
C LEU A 165 -8.21 0.62 -4.28
N SER A 166 -7.31 1.61 -4.23
CA SER A 166 -6.10 1.54 -3.42
C SER A 166 -5.50 2.92 -3.18
N HIS A 167 -4.88 3.13 -2.02
CA HIS A 167 -4.06 4.31 -1.71
C HIS A 167 -3.09 4.04 -0.56
N ALA A 168 -2.18 4.98 -0.31
CA ALA A 168 -1.25 4.97 0.82
C ALA A 168 -1.42 6.19 1.77
N GLU A 169 -2.57 6.86 1.70
CA GLU A 169 -2.89 8.00 2.56
C GLU A 169 -2.90 7.64 4.06
N THR A 170 -2.60 8.64 4.91
CA THR A 170 -2.49 8.47 6.36
C THR A 170 -3.84 8.06 6.98
N PRO A 171 -3.88 6.94 7.75
CA PRO A 171 -5.08 6.51 8.46
C PRO A 171 -5.65 7.57 9.40
N GLY A 172 -6.97 7.74 9.40
CA GLY A 172 -7.71 8.72 10.20
C GLY A 172 -7.67 10.17 9.68
N LEU A 173 -6.82 10.47 8.69
CA LEU A 173 -6.67 11.78 8.08
C LEU A 173 -7.16 11.79 6.62
N GLY A 174 -6.42 11.12 5.73
CA GLY A 174 -6.65 11.14 4.29
C GLY A 174 -7.46 9.94 3.77
N ASP A 175 -7.53 8.86 4.54
CA ASP A 175 -8.26 7.63 4.21
C ASP A 175 -9.78 7.76 4.22
N LYS A 176 -10.31 8.92 4.62
CA LYS A 176 -11.75 9.24 4.55
C LYS A 176 -12.30 9.26 3.11
N ILE A 177 -11.43 9.20 2.11
CA ILE A 177 -11.84 8.97 0.72
C ILE A 177 -12.45 7.58 0.49
N GLU A 178 -12.18 6.61 1.35
CA GLU A 178 -12.79 5.28 1.29
C GLU A 178 -14.27 5.35 1.72
N THR A 179 -15.16 4.82 0.88
CA THR A 179 -16.60 4.78 1.15
C THR A 179 -16.94 4.01 2.44
N ALA A 180 -16.12 3.03 2.81
CA ALA A 180 -16.27 2.27 4.06
C ALA A 180 -16.01 3.11 5.32
N LYS A 181 -15.24 4.20 5.21
CA LYS A 181 -14.86 5.07 6.33
C LYS A 181 -15.68 6.35 6.37
N SER A 182 -16.09 6.88 5.21
CA SER A 182 -16.96 8.05 5.15
C SER A 182 -17.79 8.09 3.85
N GLY A 183 -18.93 8.79 3.90
CA GLY A 183 -19.75 9.05 2.71
C GLY A 183 -19.20 10.13 1.77
N TRP A 184 -17.98 10.65 1.98
CA TRP A 184 -17.45 11.79 1.22
C TRP A 184 -17.40 11.52 -0.29
N ALA A 185 -16.99 10.32 -0.70
CA ALA A 185 -16.94 9.92 -2.11
C ALA A 185 -18.33 9.81 -2.77
N LEU A 186 -19.41 9.64 -2.00
CA LEU A 186 -20.77 9.63 -2.53
C LEU A 186 -21.23 11.02 -2.97
N GLY A 187 -20.52 12.09 -2.56
CA GLY A 187 -20.80 13.46 -3.00
C GLY A 187 -20.53 13.70 -4.50
N PHE A 188 -19.93 12.73 -5.20
CA PHE A 188 -19.72 12.77 -6.64
C PHE A 188 -20.89 12.19 -7.45
N ASP A 189 -21.78 11.42 -6.82
CA ASP A 189 -22.84 10.69 -7.50
C ASP A 189 -23.83 11.66 -8.15
N GLY A 190 -24.19 11.39 -9.42
CA GLY A 190 -25.09 12.23 -10.23
C GLY A 190 -24.47 13.51 -10.80
N LEU A 191 -23.19 13.78 -10.54
CA LEU A 191 -22.48 14.93 -11.13
C LEU A 191 -22.03 14.64 -12.56
N SER A 192 -21.81 15.69 -13.36
CA SER A 192 -21.39 15.58 -14.76
C SER A 192 -20.48 16.75 -15.16
N LEU A 193 -19.88 16.70 -16.35
CA LEU A 193 -19.23 17.90 -16.88
C LEU A 193 -20.25 19.03 -17.00
N GLY A 194 -19.93 20.18 -16.41
CA GLY A 194 -20.84 21.33 -16.34
C GLY A 194 -21.80 21.31 -15.13
N ASN A 195 -21.91 20.21 -14.38
CA ASN A 195 -22.67 20.15 -13.13
C ASN A 195 -21.87 19.44 -12.01
N PRO A 196 -21.20 20.18 -11.12
CA PRO A 196 -21.19 21.64 -11.03
C PRO A 196 -20.34 22.28 -12.15
N PRO A 197 -20.41 23.62 -12.33
CA PRO A 197 -19.51 24.36 -13.21
C PRO A 197 -18.05 23.98 -13.01
N VAL A 198 -17.24 24.03 -14.08
CA VAL A 198 -15.86 23.50 -14.10
C VAL A 198 -14.98 24.11 -13.00
N ASP A 199 -15.17 25.38 -12.68
CA ASP A 199 -14.46 26.12 -11.62
C ASP A 199 -14.80 25.64 -10.20
N ARG A 200 -15.97 25.00 -10.03
CA ARG A 200 -16.47 24.47 -8.76
C ARG A 200 -15.97 23.06 -8.45
N TRP A 201 -15.26 22.41 -9.39
CA TRP A 201 -14.56 21.14 -9.17
C TRP A 201 -13.28 21.31 -8.35
N LYS A 202 -13.45 21.81 -7.12
CA LYS A 202 -12.40 22.04 -6.14
C LYS A 202 -12.95 21.78 -4.74
N VAL A 203 -12.06 21.73 -3.74
CA VAL A 203 -12.49 21.74 -2.35
C VAL A 203 -13.06 23.11 -1.96
N LYS A 204 -13.94 23.18 -0.95
CA LYS A 204 -14.58 24.41 -0.48
C LYS A 204 -13.56 25.48 -0.07
N LYS A 205 -12.44 25.07 0.55
CA LYS A 205 -11.33 25.97 0.89
C LYS A 205 -10.76 26.72 -0.33
N ASP A 206 -10.86 26.12 -1.51
CA ASP A 206 -10.36 26.68 -2.77
C ASP A 206 -11.52 27.26 -3.63
N GLY A 207 -12.67 27.52 -3.01
CA GLY A 207 -13.86 28.09 -3.67
C GLY A 207 -14.74 27.08 -4.42
N GLY A 208 -14.53 25.77 -4.22
CA GLY A 208 -15.30 24.73 -4.88
C GLY A 208 -16.48 24.17 -4.08
N ARG A 209 -16.97 23.00 -4.50
CA ARG A 209 -18.13 22.31 -3.94
C ARG A 209 -17.80 21.30 -2.84
N PHE A 210 -16.63 20.66 -2.90
CA PHE A 210 -16.34 19.45 -2.13
C PHE A 210 -15.69 19.76 -0.78
N ASP A 211 -16.05 19.05 0.29
CA ASP A 211 -15.39 19.26 1.58
C ASP A 211 -13.92 18.83 1.56
N GLN A 212 -13.07 19.55 2.27
CA GLN A 212 -11.70 19.10 2.58
C GLN A 212 -11.65 18.39 3.93
N PHE A 213 -10.63 17.55 4.13
CA PHE A 213 -10.35 16.96 5.44
C PHE A 213 -9.46 17.88 6.27
N SER A 214 -9.80 18.02 7.55
CA SER A 214 -8.96 18.76 8.51
C SER A 214 -7.57 18.13 8.58
N GLY A 215 -6.51 18.92 8.41
CA GLY A 215 -5.12 18.44 8.40
C GLY A 215 -4.70 17.65 7.16
N ALA A 216 -5.60 17.34 6.22
CA ALA A 216 -5.31 16.52 5.03
C ALA A 216 -6.01 17.05 3.78
N THR A 217 -5.61 18.25 3.32
CA THR A 217 -6.25 18.89 2.15
C THR A 217 -5.68 18.42 0.80
N ILE A 218 -4.50 17.79 0.79
CA ILE A 218 -3.85 17.32 -0.46
C ILE A 218 -4.67 16.18 -1.09
N THR A 219 -5.08 15.20 -0.28
CA THR A 219 -5.87 14.04 -0.68
C THR A 219 -7.20 14.38 -1.38
N PRO A 220 -8.13 15.13 -0.76
CA PRO A 220 -9.42 15.43 -1.39
C PRO A 220 -9.25 16.29 -2.65
N ARG A 221 -8.26 17.19 -2.71
CA ARG A 221 -7.94 17.95 -3.93
C ARG A 221 -7.53 17.03 -5.08
N ALA A 222 -6.65 16.06 -4.81
CA ALA A 222 -6.20 15.11 -5.80
C ALA A 222 -7.35 14.27 -6.36
N VAL A 223 -8.23 13.78 -5.48
CA VAL A 223 -9.40 12.99 -5.89
C VAL A 223 -10.38 13.83 -6.71
N VAL A 224 -10.76 15.03 -6.25
CA VAL A 224 -11.66 15.92 -7.01
C VAL A 224 -11.11 16.22 -8.40
N ALA A 225 -9.80 16.52 -8.51
CA ALA A 225 -9.16 16.78 -9.79
C ALA A 225 -9.16 15.54 -10.70
N ALA A 226 -8.91 14.36 -10.15
CA ALA A 226 -8.92 13.11 -10.91
C ALA A 226 -10.33 12.72 -11.37
N VAL A 227 -11.37 12.94 -10.55
CA VAL A 227 -12.76 12.70 -10.96
C VAL A 227 -13.15 13.62 -12.13
N ARG A 228 -12.80 14.90 -12.05
CA ARG A 228 -13.02 15.85 -13.16
C ARG A 228 -12.31 15.40 -14.44
N ARG A 229 -11.03 15.02 -14.35
CA ARG A 229 -10.26 14.50 -15.49
C ARG A 229 -10.87 13.22 -16.06
N GLY A 230 -11.42 12.34 -15.22
CA GLY A 230 -12.12 11.15 -15.66
C GLY A 230 -13.37 11.47 -16.48
N LEU A 231 -14.16 12.46 -16.05
CA LEU A 231 -15.28 12.96 -16.84
C LEU A 231 -14.83 13.59 -18.17
N GLU A 232 -13.73 14.35 -18.18
CA GLU A 232 -13.13 14.90 -19.40
C GLU A 232 -12.64 13.79 -20.34
N PHE A 233 -12.03 12.72 -19.80
CA PHE A 233 -11.65 11.52 -20.54
C PHE A 233 -12.87 10.87 -21.20
N PHE A 234 -13.94 10.64 -20.43
CA PHE A 234 -15.17 10.08 -20.97
C PHE A 234 -15.72 10.94 -22.11
N ALA A 235 -15.75 12.26 -21.95
CA ALA A 235 -16.24 13.17 -22.99
C ALA A 235 -15.41 13.08 -24.29
N ARG A 236 -14.08 12.97 -24.20
CA ARG A 236 -13.20 12.77 -25.37
C ARG A 236 -13.41 11.41 -26.04
N GLN A 237 -13.59 10.36 -25.23
CA GLN A 237 -13.69 8.97 -25.70
C GLN A 237 -15.14 8.50 -25.92
N LYS A 238 -16.14 9.36 -25.73
CA LYS A 238 -17.57 8.99 -25.70
C LYS A 238 -17.98 8.19 -26.93
N ALA A 239 -17.58 8.64 -28.12
CA ALA A 239 -17.90 7.95 -29.38
C ALA A 239 -17.31 6.54 -29.46
N VAL A 240 -16.10 6.33 -28.92
CA VAL A 240 -15.41 5.03 -28.93
C VAL A 240 -16.00 4.10 -27.86
N ILE A 241 -16.26 4.64 -26.66
CA ILE A 241 -16.82 3.90 -25.53
C ILE A 241 -18.23 3.38 -25.86
N LEU A 242 -19.08 4.25 -26.43
CA LEU A 242 -20.46 3.94 -26.74
C LEU A 242 -20.66 3.28 -28.11
N ALA A 243 -19.58 3.02 -28.86
CA ALA A 243 -19.68 2.31 -30.11
C ALA A 243 -20.26 0.90 -29.87
N PRO A 244 -21.25 0.46 -30.65
CA PRO A 244 -21.82 -0.88 -30.52
C PRO A 244 -20.73 -1.93 -30.72
N VAL A 245 -20.83 -3.02 -29.97
CA VAL A 245 -19.91 -4.16 -30.13
C VAL A 245 -20.20 -4.80 -31.48
N THR A 246 -19.41 -4.45 -32.50
CA THR A 246 -19.44 -5.13 -33.79
C THR A 246 -18.94 -6.56 -33.58
N GLY A 247 -19.87 -7.49 -33.51
CA GLY A 247 -19.58 -8.91 -33.40
C GLY A 247 -18.77 -9.37 -34.61
N LYS A 248 -17.47 -9.58 -34.42
CA LYS A 248 -16.66 -10.45 -35.27
C LYS A 248 -15.65 -11.18 -34.40
N GLY A 249 -16.08 -12.30 -33.81
CA GLY A 249 -15.14 -13.34 -33.39
C GLY A 249 -14.42 -13.87 -34.64
N PRO A 250 -13.13 -14.22 -34.56
CA PRO A 250 -12.46 -14.87 -35.69
C PRO A 250 -13.12 -16.23 -35.93
N SER A 251 -13.73 -16.36 -37.11
CA SER A 251 -14.11 -17.63 -37.73
C SER A 251 -12.89 -18.45 -38.09
#